data_AF-A0A7W1G602-F1
#
_entry.id   AF-A0A7W1G602-F1
#
_cell.length_a   1.000
_cell.length_b   1.000
_cell.length_c   1.000
_cell.angle_alpha   90.00
_cell.angle_beta   90.00
_cell.angle_gamma   90.00
#
_symmetry.space_group_name_H-M   'P 1'
#
loop_
_entity.id
_entity.type
_entity.pdbx_description
1 polymer ?
#
loop_
_entity_poly.entity_id
_entity_poly.type
_entity_poly.pdbx_seq_one_letter_code
_entity_poly.pdbx_strand_id
1 'polypeptide(L)'
;PESPITAVLDDPALNRTLWPALPALQWSIPGITAKPGAEILLIGKGALTGPIAAVCRYGAGRVIWLGSDETWRWRDRLGDRVHQAFWLQAVRWGVGSRLRGQDPRLQAAIDRLLVEPSGTVELRARARAADGSPLPGAPRASLIAINDHGQPIQASEQTLALQPVVDADGIYHAAISGLPEGHWQVTVSSDDPLLAGLREVRELVVRHRGSAEGIELASDPANLTHLAAAGGFRSASLLDARALVHDLAQGLKPTLIPTRTTWSLWNGYGALIVVVSLLVGEWLWRKRSGLP
;
A
#
# COMPACT_ATOMS: atom_id res chain seq x y z
N PRO A 1 19.68 14.95 -5.02
CA PRO A 1 19.14 13.72 -5.65
C PRO A 1 17.63 13.60 -5.39
N GLU A 2 16.84 13.50 -6.46
CA GLU A 2 15.36 13.41 -6.41
C GLU A 2 14.87 11.95 -6.44
N SER A 3 15.77 11.02 -6.15
CA SER A 3 15.44 9.60 -6.07
C SER A 3 14.62 9.31 -4.82
N PRO A 4 13.63 8.40 -4.89
CA PRO A 4 12.90 7.95 -3.71
C PRO A 4 13.80 7.27 -2.67
N ILE A 5 15.02 6.85 -3.02
CA ILE A 5 16.02 6.27 -2.10
C ILE A 5 16.69 7.34 -1.21
N THR A 6 16.76 8.58 -1.71
CA THR A 6 17.43 9.69 -1.03
C THR A 6 16.45 10.69 -0.42
N ALA A 7 15.15 10.39 -0.46
CA ALA A 7 14.07 11.26 -0.03
C ALA A 7 13.75 11.03 1.47
N VAL A 8 14.68 11.38 2.36
CA VAL A 8 14.53 11.19 3.81
C VAL A 8 13.44 12.07 4.41
N LEU A 9 13.32 13.31 3.91
CA LEU A 9 12.29 14.29 4.27
C LEU A 9 11.26 14.41 3.12
N ASP A 10 10.07 14.92 3.40
CA ASP A 10 9.03 15.09 2.37
C ASP A 10 9.40 16.19 1.36
N ASP A 11 10.12 17.23 1.79
CA ASP A 11 10.56 18.32 0.93
C ASP A 11 11.91 17.99 0.23
N PRO A 12 11.94 17.94 -1.13
CA PRO A 12 13.17 17.76 -1.88
C PRO A 12 14.25 18.81 -1.57
N ALA A 13 13.88 20.06 -1.28
CA ALA A 13 14.83 21.12 -0.96
C ALA A 13 15.53 20.85 0.38
N LEU A 14 14.79 20.39 1.39
CA LEU A 14 15.37 20.00 2.68
C LEU A 14 16.27 18.77 2.55
N ASN A 15 15.97 17.83 1.65
CA ASN A 15 16.88 16.72 1.38
C ASN A 15 18.21 17.19 0.79
N ARG A 16 18.20 18.19 -0.10
CA ARG A 16 19.42 18.75 -0.70
C ARG A 16 20.34 19.41 0.34
N THR A 17 19.78 19.97 1.42
CA THR A 17 20.56 20.54 2.54
C THR A 17 20.95 19.49 3.59
N LEU A 18 20.13 18.46 3.79
CA LEU A 18 20.38 17.36 4.73
C LEU A 18 21.64 16.55 4.36
N TRP A 19 21.73 16.06 3.12
CA TRP A 19 22.79 15.12 2.72
C TRP A 19 24.21 15.65 2.94
N PRO A 20 24.53 16.92 2.60
CA PRO A 20 25.84 17.51 2.90
C PRO A 20 26.12 17.74 4.40
N ALA A 21 25.09 17.82 5.25
CA ALA A 21 25.23 18.06 6.69
C ALA A 21 25.51 16.78 7.49
N LEU A 22 25.35 15.61 6.87
CA LEU A 22 25.64 14.33 7.50
C LEU A 22 27.14 14.15 7.76
N PRO A 23 27.52 13.34 8.76
CA PRO A 23 28.91 12.93 8.94
C PRO A 23 29.49 12.37 7.64
N ALA A 24 30.61 12.95 7.21
CA ALA A 24 31.28 12.51 6.00
C ALA A 24 31.74 11.05 6.15
N LEU A 25 31.58 10.30 5.06
CA LEU A 25 32.26 9.02 4.88
C LEU A 25 33.77 9.30 4.82
N GLN A 26 34.57 8.39 5.37
CA GLN A 26 36.02 8.46 5.40
C GLN A 26 36.63 7.80 4.17
N TRP A 27 35.93 6.85 3.56
CA TRP A 27 36.41 6.14 2.39
C TRP A 27 35.29 5.77 1.41
N SER A 28 35.68 5.64 0.14
CA SER A 28 34.87 5.04 -0.92
C SER A 28 35.78 4.36 -1.94
N ILE A 29 35.25 3.39 -2.69
CA ILE A 29 35.97 2.73 -3.77
C ILE A 29 36.39 3.78 -4.82
N PRO A 30 37.69 3.98 -5.08
CA PRO A 30 38.16 4.95 -6.05
C PRO A 30 38.06 4.43 -7.49
N GLY A 31 38.10 5.35 -8.46
CA GLY A 31 38.18 4.99 -9.89
C GLY A 31 36.92 4.37 -10.49
N ILE A 32 35.79 4.45 -9.79
CA ILE A 32 34.50 3.94 -10.27
C ILE A 32 33.80 4.99 -11.12
N THR A 33 33.38 4.58 -12.32
CA THR A 33 32.56 5.40 -13.21
C THR A 33 31.20 4.73 -13.39
N ALA A 34 30.14 5.52 -13.31
CA ALA A 34 28.78 5.03 -13.57
C ALA A 34 28.65 4.59 -15.04
N LYS A 35 28.09 3.41 -15.27
CA LYS A 35 27.75 2.96 -16.63
C LYS A 35 26.70 3.88 -17.26
N PRO A 36 26.65 4.01 -18.59
CA PRO A 36 25.54 4.69 -19.26
C PRO A 36 24.19 4.12 -18.81
N GLY A 37 23.25 4.99 -18.44
CA GLY A 37 21.92 4.61 -17.93
C GLY A 37 21.86 4.30 -16.43
N ALA A 38 22.98 4.39 -15.70
CA ALA A 38 22.96 4.39 -14.23
C ALA A 38 22.61 5.79 -13.70
N GLU A 39 21.70 5.84 -12.73
CA GLU A 39 21.34 7.05 -11.99
C GLU A 39 22.25 7.15 -10.75
N ILE A 40 23.00 8.23 -10.63
CA ILE A 40 23.85 8.46 -9.47
C ILE A 40 23.02 9.11 -8.36
N LEU A 41 22.92 8.43 -7.22
CA LEU A 41 22.14 8.87 -6.07
C LEU A 41 22.96 9.79 -5.16
N LEU A 42 24.20 9.41 -4.85
CA LEU A 42 25.10 10.15 -3.98
C LEU A 42 26.48 10.25 -4.65
N ILE A 43 27.08 11.43 -4.59
CA ILE A 43 28.40 11.73 -5.15
C ILE A 43 29.31 12.19 -4.02
N GLY A 44 30.53 11.64 -3.98
CA GLY A 44 31.56 12.03 -3.03
C GLY A 44 32.02 13.47 -3.26
N LYS A 45 32.47 14.13 -2.21
CA LYS A 45 33.11 15.46 -2.29
C LYS A 45 34.46 15.44 -1.59
N GLY A 46 35.36 16.32 -2.02
CA GLY A 46 36.71 16.45 -1.44
C GLY A 46 37.59 15.27 -1.81
N ALA A 47 38.12 14.57 -0.79
CA ALA A 47 38.98 13.40 -0.99
C ALA A 47 38.24 12.19 -1.58
N LEU A 48 36.92 12.12 -1.40
CA LEU A 48 36.07 11.11 -2.04
C LEU A 48 35.63 11.65 -3.40
N THR A 49 36.13 11.06 -4.48
CA THR A 49 35.74 11.43 -5.85
C THR A 49 34.95 10.30 -6.52
N GLY A 50 33.86 10.66 -7.17
CA GLY A 50 33.00 9.72 -7.90
C GLY A 50 31.71 9.30 -7.18
N PRO A 51 30.96 8.36 -7.75
CA PRO A 51 29.71 7.86 -7.18
C PRO A 51 29.94 7.17 -5.83
N ILE A 52 29.09 7.46 -4.84
CA ILE A 52 29.00 6.76 -3.56
C ILE A 52 27.84 5.75 -3.60
N ALA A 53 26.73 6.15 -4.19
CA ALA A 53 25.58 5.29 -4.38
C ALA A 53 25.05 5.53 -5.79
N ALA A 54 24.78 4.45 -6.52
CA ALA A 54 24.19 4.51 -7.84
C ALA A 54 23.18 3.37 -8.00
N VAL A 55 22.17 3.61 -8.82
CA VAL A 55 21.20 2.58 -9.19
C VAL A 55 21.19 2.41 -10.69
N CYS A 56 21.00 1.17 -11.12
CA CYS A 56 20.74 0.86 -12.51
C CYS A 56 19.75 -0.28 -12.62
N ARG A 57 19.26 -0.50 -13.83
CA ARG A 57 18.49 -1.69 -14.18
C ARG A 57 19.38 -2.59 -15.02
N TYR A 58 19.30 -3.89 -14.74
CA TYR A 58 19.97 -4.91 -15.53
C TYR A 58 18.96 -6.01 -15.81
N GLY A 59 18.57 -6.14 -17.08
CA GLY A 59 17.37 -6.87 -17.50
C GLY A 59 16.14 -6.49 -16.69
N ALA A 60 15.46 -7.48 -16.12
CA ALA A 60 14.31 -7.25 -15.24
C ALA A 60 14.68 -6.84 -13.81
N GLY A 61 15.95 -6.96 -13.44
CA GLY A 61 16.46 -6.65 -12.10
C GLY A 61 16.66 -5.16 -11.84
N ARG A 62 16.61 -4.80 -10.56
CA ARG A 62 17.05 -3.51 -10.03
C ARG A 62 18.34 -3.75 -9.28
N VAL A 63 19.37 -2.96 -9.58
CA VAL A 63 20.68 -3.08 -8.95
C VAL A 63 20.96 -1.76 -8.24
N ILE A 64 21.27 -1.85 -6.96
CA ILE A 64 21.87 -0.76 -6.20
C ILE A 64 23.34 -1.09 -5.97
N TRP A 65 24.21 -0.12 -6.26
CA TRP A 65 25.62 -0.20 -5.96
C TRP A 65 25.95 0.82 -4.87
N LEU A 66 26.73 0.39 -3.88
CA LEU A 66 27.26 1.22 -2.81
C LEU A 66 28.78 1.12 -2.82
N GLY A 67 29.43 2.28 -2.89
CA GLY A 67 30.87 2.42 -2.94
C GLY A 67 31.55 2.52 -1.58
N SER A 68 30.81 2.40 -0.49
CA SER A 68 31.32 2.45 0.88
C SER A 68 30.41 1.65 1.80
N ASP A 69 30.98 1.00 2.81
CA ASP A 69 30.27 0.29 3.87
C ASP A 69 29.93 1.20 5.07
N GLU A 70 30.37 2.46 5.04
CA GLU A 70 30.26 3.39 6.16
C GLU A 70 28.89 4.09 6.27
N THR A 71 27.83 3.52 5.67
CA THR A 71 26.48 4.09 5.79
C THR A 71 26.03 4.21 7.26
N TRP A 72 26.58 3.38 8.16
CA TRP A 72 26.34 3.43 9.61
C TRP A 72 26.67 4.81 10.22
N ARG A 73 27.57 5.59 9.62
CA ARG A 73 27.90 6.96 10.06
C ARG A 73 26.70 7.91 9.98
N TRP A 74 25.72 7.63 9.13
CA TRP A 74 24.48 8.41 9.04
C TRP A 74 23.55 8.23 10.24
N ARG A 75 23.90 7.37 11.21
CA ARG A 75 23.21 7.26 12.50
C ARG A 75 23.63 8.36 13.50
N ASP A 76 24.76 9.01 13.25
CA ASP A 76 25.30 10.02 14.15
C ASP A 76 24.58 11.37 13.97
N ARG A 77 24.49 12.14 15.06
CA ARG A 77 23.80 13.45 15.21
C ARG A 77 22.27 13.48 15.05
N LEU A 78 21.69 12.75 14.10
CA LEU A 78 20.25 12.71 13.81
C LEU A 78 19.56 11.42 14.27
N GLY A 79 20.31 10.56 14.97
CA GLY A 79 19.88 9.21 15.34
C GLY A 79 19.66 8.33 14.10
N ASP A 80 18.81 7.31 14.24
CA ASP A 80 18.66 6.27 13.22
C ASP A 80 17.84 6.69 11.99
N ARG A 81 17.25 7.90 11.99
CA ARG A 81 16.26 8.31 10.97
C ARG A 81 16.80 8.25 9.54
N VAL A 82 17.97 8.83 9.31
CA VAL A 82 18.54 8.95 7.95
C VAL A 82 18.98 7.58 7.44
N HIS A 83 19.74 6.84 8.26
CA HIS A 83 20.19 5.49 7.95
C HIS A 83 19.00 4.55 7.68
N GLN A 84 18.00 4.56 8.57
CA GLN A 84 16.82 3.72 8.44
C GLN A 84 15.98 4.11 7.22
N ALA A 85 15.77 5.41 6.98
CA ALA A 85 15.02 5.89 5.81
C ALA A 85 15.70 5.44 4.51
N PHE A 86 17.02 5.68 4.39
CA PHE A 86 17.80 5.27 3.22
C PHE A 86 17.65 3.77 2.93
N TRP A 87 17.90 2.92 3.93
CA TRP A 87 17.84 1.47 3.72
C TRP A 87 16.43 0.95 3.49
N LEU A 88 15.42 1.48 4.18
CA LEU A 88 14.02 1.12 3.93
C LEU A 88 13.60 1.54 2.51
N GLN A 89 14.02 2.72 2.05
CA GLN A 89 13.72 3.17 0.70
C GLN A 89 14.49 2.37 -0.35
N ALA A 90 15.76 2.02 -0.11
CA ALA A 90 16.55 1.14 -0.96
C ALA A 90 15.91 -0.25 -1.10
N VAL A 91 15.45 -0.85 0.01
CA VAL A 91 14.75 -2.13 -0.01
C VAL A 91 13.41 -2.02 -0.73
N ARG A 92 12.60 -0.98 -0.45
CA ARG A 92 11.32 -0.75 -1.17
C ARG A 92 11.54 -0.57 -2.67
N TRP A 93 12.56 0.20 -3.04
CA TRP A 93 12.94 0.38 -4.43
C TRP A 93 13.44 -0.93 -5.05
N GLY A 94 14.26 -1.70 -4.34
CA GLY A 94 14.84 -2.96 -4.83
C GLY A 94 13.82 -4.08 -4.98
N VAL A 95 12.84 -4.16 -4.07
CA VAL A 95 11.72 -5.12 -4.17
C VAL A 95 10.89 -4.86 -5.42
N GLY A 96 10.84 -3.60 -5.88
CA GLY A 96 10.15 -3.19 -7.10
C GLY A 96 8.68 -3.59 -7.12
N SER A 97 8.05 -3.35 -8.26
CA SER A 97 6.73 -3.91 -8.53
C SER A 97 6.90 -5.41 -8.83
N ARG A 98 6.50 -6.24 -7.86
CA ARG A 98 6.54 -7.70 -8.05
C ARG A 98 5.52 -8.06 -9.14
N LEU A 99 6.00 -8.74 -10.18
CA LEU A 99 5.15 -9.46 -11.12
C LEU A 99 4.26 -10.42 -10.32
N ARG A 100 2.97 -10.16 -10.39
CA ARG A 100 1.92 -10.95 -9.74
C ARG A 100 0.86 -11.28 -10.77
N GLY A 101 0.14 -12.35 -10.54
CA GLY A 101 -1.06 -12.69 -11.29
C GLY A 101 -1.88 -13.72 -10.55
N GLN A 102 -3.15 -13.85 -10.90
CA GLN A 102 -4.02 -14.93 -10.45
C GLN A 102 -3.45 -16.28 -10.87
N ASP A 103 -2.85 -16.32 -12.07
CA ASP A 103 -2.14 -17.48 -12.60
C ASP A 103 -0.64 -17.15 -12.77
N PRO A 104 0.29 -18.03 -12.37
CA PRO A 104 1.73 -17.78 -12.54
C PRO A 104 2.18 -17.62 -14.01
N ARG A 105 1.38 -18.10 -14.96
CA ARG A 105 1.65 -18.02 -16.40
C ARG A 105 1.49 -16.62 -16.98
N LEU A 106 0.61 -15.79 -16.41
CA LEU A 106 0.43 -14.39 -16.82
C LEU A 106 0.53 -13.48 -15.60
N GLN A 107 1.58 -12.66 -15.57
CA GLN A 107 1.82 -11.75 -14.46
C GLN A 107 2.00 -10.32 -14.95
N ALA A 108 1.47 -9.35 -14.21
CA ALA A 108 1.61 -7.93 -14.51
C ALA A 108 1.99 -7.12 -13.27
N ALA A 109 2.74 -6.03 -13.46
CA ALA A 109 3.14 -5.13 -12.40
C ALA A 109 3.31 -3.70 -12.93
N ILE A 110 2.91 -2.72 -12.14
CA ILE A 110 3.18 -1.29 -12.38
C ILE A 110 4.09 -0.77 -11.26
N ASP A 111 5.12 0.00 -11.60
CA ASP A 111 6.12 0.46 -10.63
C ASP A 111 5.57 1.45 -9.59
N ARG A 112 4.48 2.15 -9.93
CA ARG A 112 3.78 3.13 -9.10
C ARG A 112 2.26 3.02 -9.30
N LEU A 113 1.52 3.10 -8.20
CA LEU A 113 0.05 3.18 -8.20
C LEU A 113 -0.47 4.62 -8.22
N LEU A 114 0.38 5.57 -7.85
CA LEU A 114 0.08 6.99 -7.79
C LEU A 114 1.14 7.76 -8.57
N VAL A 115 0.71 8.57 -9.52
CA VAL A 115 1.60 9.36 -10.39
C VAL A 115 1.00 10.75 -10.63
N GLU A 116 1.86 11.73 -10.89
CA GLU A 116 1.44 13.04 -11.37
C GLU A 116 1.13 12.99 -12.87
N PRO A 117 0.33 13.92 -13.42
CA PRO A 117 -0.02 13.93 -14.85
C PRO A 117 1.18 13.93 -15.81
N SER A 118 2.28 14.58 -15.43
CA SER A 118 3.55 14.61 -16.17
C SER A 118 4.46 13.41 -15.88
N GLY A 119 4.12 12.59 -14.88
CA GLY A 119 4.92 11.46 -14.46
C GLY A 119 4.82 10.29 -15.44
N THR A 120 5.84 9.43 -15.39
CA THR A 120 5.92 8.20 -16.18
C THR A 120 5.84 6.98 -15.26
N VAL A 121 5.01 6.02 -15.64
CA VAL A 121 4.83 4.72 -14.97
C VAL A 121 5.34 3.61 -15.87
N GLU A 122 6.04 2.65 -15.30
CA GLU A 122 6.53 1.47 -16.02
C GLU A 122 5.56 0.30 -15.79
N LEU A 123 4.91 -0.16 -16.86
CA LEU A 123 4.18 -1.42 -16.89
C LEU A 123 5.16 -2.53 -17.24
N ARG A 124 5.07 -3.65 -16.53
CA ARG A 124 5.74 -4.90 -16.84
C ARG A 124 4.75 -6.03 -16.92
N ALA A 125 4.95 -6.90 -17.90
CA ALA A 125 4.17 -8.11 -18.07
C ALA A 125 5.12 -9.29 -18.28
N ARG A 126 4.69 -10.46 -17.83
CA ARG A 126 5.39 -11.73 -18.04
C ARG A 126 4.40 -12.79 -18.48
N ALA A 127 4.76 -13.47 -19.56
CA ALA A 127 4.00 -14.57 -20.15
C ALA A 127 4.89 -15.82 -20.19
N ARG A 128 4.42 -16.92 -19.61
CA ARG A 128 5.12 -18.20 -19.54
C ARG A 128 4.17 -19.36 -19.80
N ALA A 129 4.69 -20.44 -20.35
CA ALA A 129 3.97 -21.71 -20.44
C ALA A 129 3.85 -22.36 -19.05
N ALA A 130 3.05 -23.43 -18.97
CA ALA A 130 2.83 -24.16 -17.72
C ALA A 130 4.10 -24.80 -17.13
N ASP A 131 5.08 -25.11 -17.98
CA ASP A 131 6.40 -25.62 -17.59
C ASP A 131 7.39 -24.51 -17.16
N GLY A 132 6.96 -23.24 -17.23
CA GLY A 132 7.77 -22.08 -16.88
C GLY A 132 8.63 -21.52 -18.02
N SER A 133 8.63 -22.14 -19.20
CA SER A 133 9.32 -21.62 -20.39
C SER A 133 8.71 -20.30 -20.88
N PRO A 134 9.52 -19.38 -21.45
CA PRO A 134 9.01 -18.12 -21.99
C PRO A 134 8.16 -18.38 -23.24
N LEU A 135 7.00 -17.72 -23.35
CA LEU A 135 6.18 -17.80 -24.56
C LEU A 135 6.65 -16.81 -25.63
N PRO A 136 6.59 -17.19 -26.92
CA PRO A 136 6.89 -16.29 -28.02
C PRO A 136 5.80 -15.23 -28.17
N GLY A 137 6.21 -13.96 -28.29
CA GLY A 137 5.29 -12.84 -28.49
C GLY A 137 4.93 -12.11 -27.20
N ALA A 138 4.73 -10.80 -27.34
CA ALA A 138 4.36 -9.94 -26.22
C ALA A 138 2.87 -10.15 -25.87
N PRO A 139 2.50 -10.16 -24.58
CA PRO A 139 1.10 -10.08 -24.19
C PRO A 139 0.49 -8.75 -24.68
N ARG A 140 -0.84 -8.69 -24.79
CA ARG A 140 -1.57 -7.46 -25.08
C ARG A 140 -1.77 -6.67 -23.79
N ALA A 141 -1.61 -5.36 -23.86
CA ALA A 141 -1.91 -4.46 -22.77
C ALA A 141 -2.81 -3.32 -23.26
N SER A 142 -3.89 -3.04 -22.54
CA SER A 142 -4.73 -1.87 -22.75
C SER A 142 -4.84 -1.05 -21.48
N LEU A 143 -5.05 0.24 -21.65
CA LEU A 143 -5.23 1.23 -20.60
C LEU A 143 -6.56 1.95 -20.84
N ILE A 144 -7.38 2.08 -19.82
CA ILE A 144 -8.70 2.75 -19.93
C ILE A 144 -8.97 3.59 -18.68
N ALA A 145 -9.55 4.78 -18.85
CA ALA A 145 -9.98 5.61 -17.75
C ALA A 145 -11.31 5.08 -17.17
N ILE A 146 -11.44 5.20 -15.86
CA ILE A 146 -12.62 4.81 -15.08
C ILE A 146 -13.28 6.09 -14.55
N ASN A 147 -14.59 6.23 -14.75
CA ASN A 147 -15.36 7.36 -14.22
C ASN A 147 -15.65 7.20 -12.72
N ASP A 148 -16.24 8.23 -12.11
CA ASP A 148 -16.59 8.25 -10.67
C ASP A 148 -17.59 7.15 -10.26
N HIS A 149 -18.30 6.56 -11.22
CA HIS A 149 -19.22 5.44 -11.02
C HIS A 149 -18.55 4.07 -11.22
N GLY A 150 -17.24 4.01 -11.41
CA GLY A 150 -16.50 2.76 -11.64
C GLY A 150 -16.68 2.17 -13.04
N GLN A 151 -17.21 2.94 -14.00
CA GLN A 151 -17.46 2.49 -15.37
C GLN A 151 -16.32 2.92 -16.32
N PRO A 152 -15.90 2.04 -17.25
CA PRO A 152 -14.88 2.35 -18.23
C PRO A 152 -15.35 3.38 -19.26
N ILE A 153 -14.54 4.42 -19.46
CA ILE A 153 -14.77 5.44 -20.49
C ILE A 153 -14.15 4.94 -21.79
N GLN A 154 -14.95 4.29 -22.65
CA GLN A 154 -14.46 3.63 -23.88
C GLN A 154 -13.64 4.55 -24.80
N ALA A 155 -13.97 5.84 -24.88
CA ALA A 155 -13.23 6.82 -25.67
C ALA A 155 -11.78 7.07 -25.19
N SER A 156 -11.45 6.64 -23.97
CA SER A 156 -10.11 6.78 -23.37
C SER A 156 -9.24 5.53 -23.53
N GLU A 157 -9.74 4.48 -24.19
CA GLU A 157 -8.98 3.24 -24.36
C GLU A 157 -7.73 3.45 -25.21
N GLN A 158 -6.59 3.00 -24.70
CA GLN A 158 -5.29 3.05 -25.37
C GLN A 158 -4.65 1.67 -25.33
N THR A 159 -4.18 1.19 -26.48
CA THR A 159 -3.36 -0.04 -26.53
C THR A 159 -1.90 0.31 -26.25
N LEU A 160 -1.29 -0.39 -25.30
CA LEU A 160 0.11 -0.21 -24.92
C LEU A 160 0.99 -1.21 -25.68
N ALA A 161 1.96 -0.69 -26.43
CA ALA A 161 2.94 -1.53 -27.13
C ALA A 161 4.02 -2.03 -26.14
N LEU A 162 3.94 -3.31 -25.80
CA LEU A 162 4.89 -3.97 -24.92
C LEU A 162 6.16 -4.38 -25.67
N GLN A 163 7.32 -3.97 -25.16
CA GLN A 163 8.64 -4.28 -25.72
C GLN A 163 9.38 -5.32 -24.87
N PRO A 164 10.09 -6.28 -25.48
CA PRO A 164 10.88 -7.27 -24.73
C PRO A 164 11.98 -6.58 -23.92
N VAL A 165 12.23 -7.08 -22.73
CA VAL A 165 13.34 -6.61 -21.88
C VAL A 165 14.60 -7.41 -22.25
N VAL A 166 15.67 -6.70 -22.60
CA VAL A 166 16.99 -7.30 -22.90
C VAL A 166 17.47 -8.12 -21.69
N ASP A 167 18.07 -9.29 -21.93
CA ASP A 167 18.57 -10.22 -20.90
C ASP A 167 17.48 -10.70 -19.91
N ALA A 168 16.20 -10.71 -20.32
CA ALA A 168 15.09 -11.14 -19.48
C ALA A 168 13.96 -11.81 -20.26
N ASP A 169 14.12 -13.09 -20.56
CA ASP A 169 13.19 -13.85 -21.39
C ASP A 169 11.76 -13.93 -20.81
N GLY A 170 10.79 -13.73 -21.71
CA GLY A 170 9.37 -13.73 -21.39
C GLY A 170 8.91 -12.55 -20.55
N ILE A 171 9.72 -11.48 -20.42
CA ILE A 171 9.36 -10.25 -19.73
C ILE A 171 9.33 -9.11 -20.72
N TYR A 172 8.23 -8.36 -20.65
CA TYR A 172 7.95 -7.24 -21.52
C TYR A 172 7.67 -5.99 -20.68
N HIS A 173 7.93 -4.81 -21.22
CA HIS A 173 7.71 -3.55 -20.56
C HIS A 173 7.10 -2.50 -21.50
N ALA A 174 6.36 -1.55 -20.93
CA ALA A 174 5.89 -0.35 -21.62
C ALA A 174 5.96 0.85 -20.66
N ALA A 175 6.30 2.02 -21.20
CA ALA A 175 6.19 3.27 -20.48
C ALA A 175 4.79 3.87 -20.71
N ILE A 176 4.14 4.28 -19.62
CA ILE A 176 2.86 4.96 -19.62
C ILE A 176 3.11 6.39 -19.14
N SER A 177 2.77 7.38 -19.94
CA SER A 177 3.05 8.80 -19.65
C SER A 177 1.99 9.71 -20.23
N GLY A 178 1.85 10.92 -19.69
CA GLY A 178 0.95 11.94 -20.24
C GLY A 178 -0.52 11.62 -20.04
N LEU A 179 -0.87 11.04 -18.89
CA LEU A 179 -2.24 10.73 -18.55
C LEU A 179 -2.93 11.93 -17.89
N PRO A 180 -4.18 12.26 -18.29
CA PRO A 180 -5.04 13.15 -17.52
C PRO A 180 -5.27 12.67 -16.09
N GLU A 181 -5.61 13.61 -15.20
CA GLU A 181 -6.04 13.29 -13.84
C GLU A 181 -7.25 12.35 -13.84
N GLY A 182 -7.24 11.40 -12.90
CA GLY A 182 -8.31 10.43 -12.74
C GLY A 182 -7.84 9.03 -12.40
N HIS A 183 -8.79 8.11 -12.43
CA HIS A 183 -8.57 6.69 -12.18
C HIS A 183 -8.40 5.96 -13.51
N TRP A 184 -7.36 5.14 -13.59
CA TRP A 184 -6.99 4.39 -14.77
C TRP A 184 -6.84 2.91 -14.45
N GLN A 185 -7.25 2.08 -15.40
CA GLN A 185 -7.13 0.63 -15.30
C GLN A 185 -6.27 0.10 -16.46
N VAL A 186 -5.20 -0.59 -16.10
CA VAL A 186 -4.35 -1.32 -17.03
C VAL A 186 -4.79 -2.78 -17.05
N THR A 187 -5.14 -3.31 -18.22
CA THR A 187 -5.48 -4.72 -18.42
C THR A 187 -4.43 -5.37 -19.29
N VAL A 188 -3.85 -6.46 -18.81
CA VAL A 188 -2.90 -7.31 -19.55
C VAL A 188 -3.57 -8.65 -19.86
N SER A 189 -3.57 -9.04 -21.11
CA SER A 189 -4.08 -10.33 -21.61
C SER A 189 -3.09 -10.92 -22.62
N SER A 190 -3.34 -12.12 -23.12
CA SER A 190 -2.54 -12.71 -24.19
C SER A 190 -3.41 -13.45 -25.19
N ASP A 191 -2.93 -13.49 -26.43
CA ASP A 191 -3.60 -14.18 -27.55
C ASP A 191 -3.11 -15.60 -27.73
N ASP A 192 -2.04 -15.94 -27.02
CA ASP A 192 -1.50 -17.29 -27.03
C ASP A 192 -2.57 -18.26 -26.50
N PRO A 193 -2.90 -19.33 -27.24
CA PRO A 193 -3.86 -20.35 -26.81
C PRO A 193 -3.55 -20.93 -25.42
N LEU A 194 -2.27 -20.97 -25.02
CA LEU A 194 -1.83 -21.47 -23.71
C LEU A 194 -2.21 -20.54 -22.55
N LEU A 195 -2.55 -19.29 -22.86
CA LEU A 195 -2.96 -18.25 -21.90
C LEU A 195 -4.41 -17.80 -22.12
N ALA A 196 -5.19 -18.52 -22.94
CA ALA A 196 -6.55 -18.16 -23.26
C ALA A 196 -7.41 -17.97 -21.98
N GLY A 197 -8.07 -16.81 -21.90
CA GLY A 197 -8.93 -16.44 -20.77
C GLY A 197 -8.20 -15.85 -19.55
N LEU A 198 -6.86 -15.84 -19.54
CA LEU A 198 -6.11 -15.17 -18.48
C LEU A 198 -6.08 -13.66 -18.72
N ARG A 199 -6.36 -12.90 -17.66
CA ARG A 199 -6.29 -11.44 -17.66
C ARG A 199 -5.80 -10.93 -16.31
N GLU A 200 -4.96 -9.90 -16.35
CA GLU A 200 -4.42 -9.23 -15.18
C GLU A 200 -4.78 -7.75 -15.20
N VAL A 201 -5.32 -7.26 -14.08
CA VAL A 201 -5.80 -5.88 -13.96
C VAL A 201 -4.99 -5.14 -12.91
N ARG A 202 -4.50 -3.94 -13.23
CA ARG A 202 -3.80 -3.04 -12.31
C ARG A 202 -4.43 -1.66 -12.35
N GLU A 203 -4.55 -1.03 -11.19
CA GLU A 203 -5.12 0.31 -11.04
C GLU A 203 -4.01 1.34 -10.90
N LEU A 204 -4.19 2.48 -11.57
CA LEU A 204 -3.30 3.61 -11.54
C LEU A 204 -4.13 4.86 -11.26
N VAL A 205 -3.70 5.66 -10.28
CA VAL A 205 -4.31 6.94 -9.96
C VAL A 205 -3.38 8.06 -10.40
N VAL A 206 -3.91 9.00 -11.16
CA VAL A 206 -3.19 10.17 -11.65
C VAL A 206 -3.74 11.41 -10.94
N ARG A 207 -2.92 12.07 -10.14
CA ARG A 207 -3.28 13.32 -9.44
C ARG A 207 -2.04 14.17 -9.17
N HIS A 208 -2.19 15.48 -9.15
CA HIS A 208 -1.12 16.37 -8.67
C HIS A 208 -0.78 16.10 -7.19
N ARG A 209 0.52 15.98 -6.85
CA ARG A 209 0.96 16.12 -5.45
C ARG A 209 0.81 17.58 -5.06
N GLY A 210 -0.11 17.82 -4.13
CA GLY A 210 -0.55 19.17 -3.77
C GLY A 210 -1.97 19.45 -4.24
N SER A 211 -2.87 18.46 -4.23
CA SER A 211 -4.30 18.75 -4.28
C SER A 211 -4.65 19.75 -3.18
N ALA A 212 -5.67 20.58 -3.42
CA ALA A 212 -6.10 21.62 -2.48
C ALA A 212 -6.23 21.11 -1.04
N GLU A 213 -6.59 19.85 -0.82
CA GLU A 213 -6.68 19.19 0.50
C GLU A 213 -5.34 19.13 1.29
N GLY A 214 -4.20 19.14 0.62
CA GLY A 214 -2.88 19.19 1.24
C GLY A 214 -2.33 20.61 1.49
N ILE A 215 -2.98 21.63 0.91
CA ILE A 215 -2.61 23.05 1.04
C ILE A 215 -3.62 23.76 1.97
N GLU A 216 -4.90 23.46 1.79
CA GLU A 216 -6.06 23.87 2.57
C GLU A 216 -6.43 22.72 3.52
N LEU A 217 -5.78 22.69 4.69
CA LEU A 217 -6.10 21.73 5.76
C LEU A 217 -7.41 22.08 6.50
N ALA A 218 -8.06 23.17 6.10
CA ALA A 218 -9.33 23.59 6.68
C ALA A 218 -10.45 22.65 6.22
N SER A 219 -11.30 22.25 7.17
CA SER A 219 -12.56 21.58 6.82
C SER A 219 -13.38 22.48 5.90
N ASP A 220 -14.01 21.89 4.87
CA ASP A 220 -15.00 22.56 4.03
C ASP A 220 -16.42 22.18 4.50
N PRO A 221 -16.99 22.89 5.50
CA PRO A 221 -18.32 22.59 6.04
C PRO A 221 -19.43 22.77 5.00
N ALA A 222 -19.24 23.62 4.00
CA ALA A 222 -20.25 23.86 2.96
C ALA A 222 -20.39 22.62 2.08
N ASN A 223 -19.26 22.05 1.62
CA ASN A 223 -19.27 20.84 0.82
C ASN A 223 -19.74 19.61 1.64
N LEU A 224 -19.32 19.49 2.91
CA LEU A 224 -19.80 18.43 3.80
C LEU A 224 -21.33 18.48 4.00
N THR A 225 -21.88 19.69 4.12
CA THR A 225 -23.34 19.89 4.25
C THR A 225 -24.05 19.50 2.97
N HIS A 226 -23.51 19.90 1.82
CA HIS A 226 -24.07 19.54 0.52
C HIS A 226 -24.08 18.02 0.29
N LEU A 227 -22.97 17.32 0.58
CA LEU A 227 -22.86 15.87 0.48
C LEU A 227 -23.81 15.14 1.43
N ALA A 228 -23.88 15.58 2.69
CA ALA A 228 -24.80 14.99 3.65
C ALA A 228 -26.26 15.14 3.21
N ALA A 229 -26.64 16.34 2.74
CA ALA A 229 -27.98 16.61 2.24
C ALA A 229 -28.34 15.75 1.02
N ALA A 230 -27.41 15.50 0.11
CA ALA A 230 -27.62 14.62 -1.04
C ALA A 230 -27.95 13.17 -0.61
N GLY A 231 -27.39 12.70 0.51
CA GLY A 231 -27.72 11.41 1.11
C GLY A 231 -28.97 11.42 2.01
N GLY A 232 -29.65 12.57 2.17
CA GLY A 232 -30.75 12.73 3.12
C GLY A 232 -30.30 12.82 4.59
N PHE A 233 -29.01 13.06 4.82
CA PHE A 233 -28.42 13.21 6.14
C PHE A 233 -28.01 14.66 6.40
N ARG A 234 -27.42 14.92 7.57
CA ARG A 234 -26.87 16.22 7.93
C ARG A 234 -25.43 16.06 8.40
N SER A 235 -24.57 16.99 8.04
CA SER A 235 -23.24 17.12 8.62
C SER A 235 -23.29 18.05 9.82
N ALA A 236 -22.40 17.85 10.79
CA ALA A 236 -22.23 18.77 11.90
C ALA A 236 -20.75 18.88 12.28
N SER A 237 -20.39 19.94 12.99
CA SER A 237 -19.02 20.15 13.45
C SER A 237 -18.71 19.30 14.69
N LEU A 238 -17.44 19.24 15.09
CA LEU A 238 -17.02 18.57 16.32
C LEU A 238 -17.71 19.16 17.57
N LEU A 239 -18.03 20.46 17.55
CA LEU A 239 -18.72 21.14 18.65
C LEU A 239 -20.17 20.67 18.80
N ASP A 240 -20.79 20.28 17.68
CA ASP A 240 -22.17 19.83 17.61
C ASP A 240 -22.31 18.31 17.79
N ALA A 241 -21.19 17.60 17.92
CA ALA A 241 -21.16 16.14 17.94
C ALA A 241 -22.09 15.53 18.99
N ARG A 242 -22.17 16.13 20.18
CA ARG A 242 -23.05 15.66 21.26
C ARG A 242 -24.53 15.79 20.90
N ALA A 243 -24.93 16.90 20.28
CA ALA A 243 -26.30 17.10 19.81
C ALA A 243 -26.61 16.15 18.65
N LEU A 244 -25.65 15.94 17.74
CA LEU A 244 -25.82 15.04 16.62
C LEU A 244 -26.03 13.58 17.07
N VAL A 245 -25.23 13.11 18.02
CA VAL A 245 -25.38 11.77 18.62
C VAL A 245 -26.71 11.63 19.35
N HIS A 246 -27.16 12.68 20.05
CA HIS A 246 -28.44 12.66 20.75
C HIS A 246 -29.62 12.49 19.79
N ASP A 247 -29.67 13.27 18.72
CA ASP A 247 -30.74 13.18 17.72
C ASP A 247 -30.70 11.84 16.95
N LEU A 248 -29.50 11.34 16.65
CA LEU A 248 -29.34 10.02 16.02
C LEU A 248 -29.89 8.92 16.93
N ALA A 249 -29.60 8.98 18.23
CA ALA A 249 -30.12 8.03 19.21
C ALA A 249 -31.66 8.09 19.31
N GLN A 250 -32.28 9.27 19.15
CA GLN A 250 -33.74 9.40 19.12
C GLN A 250 -34.38 8.86 17.84
N GLY A 251 -33.69 8.97 16.69
CA GLY A 251 -34.17 8.51 15.39
C GLY A 251 -34.02 7.00 15.14
N LEU A 252 -33.19 6.32 15.92
CA LEU A 252 -33.00 4.88 15.82
C LEU A 252 -34.23 4.15 16.37
N LYS A 253 -34.96 3.44 15.49
CA LYS A 253 -36.00 2.51 15.93
C LYS A 253 -35.33 1.35 16.69
N PRO A 254 -35.67 1.10 17.96
CA PRO A 254 -35.10 -0.02 18.69
C PRO A 254 -35.50 -1.32 17.97
N THR A 255 -34.50 -1.99 17.41
CA THR A 255 -34.72 -3.32 16.82
C THR A 255 -34.82 -4.28 17.99
N LEU A 256 -36.05 -4.70 18.32
CA LEU A 256 -36.28 -5.70 19.36
C LEU A 256 -35.76 -7.03 18.85
N ILE A 257 -34.54 -7.39 19.25
CA ILE A 257 -33.98 -8.73 19.01
C ILE A 257 -34.55 -9.64 20.10
N PRO A 258 -35.47 -10.58 19.78
CA PRO A 258 -36.05 -11.48 20.78
C PRO A 258 -34.94 -12.39 21.31
N THR A 259 -34.41 -12.03 22.48
CA THR A 259 -33.34 -12.78 23.13
C THR A 259 -33.99 -13.81 24.05
N ARG A 260 -34.02 -15.07 23.63
CA ARG A 260 -34.57 -16.16 24.45
C ARG A 260 -33.55 -16.58 25.50
N THR A 261 -33.59 -15.96 26.67
CA THR A 261 -32.79 -16.39 27.83
C THR A 261 -33.45 -17.60 28.50
N THR A 262 -32.79 -18.76 28.44
CA THR A 262 -33.16 -19.96 29.21
C THR A 262 -32.54 -19.89 30.60
N TRP A 263 -33.37 -19.78 31.63
CA TRP A 263 -32.90 -19.79 33.01
C TRP A 263 -32.81 -21.24 33.51
N SER A 264 -31.61 -21.71 33.79
CA SER A 264 -31.41 -23.01 34.45
C SER A 264 -31.72 -22.85 35.94
N LEU A 265 -32.89 -23.33 36.37
CA LEU A 265 -33.30 -23.30 37.78
C LEU A 265 -32.36 -24.13 38.67
N TRP A 266 -31.72 -25.16 38.13
CA TRP A 266 -30.79 -26.03 38.83
C TRP A 266 -29.44 -25.38 39.14
N ASN A 267 -29.00 -24.41 38.34
CA ASN A 267 -27.73 -23.71 38.52
C ASN A 267 -27.84 -22.44 39.37
N GLY A 268 -29.00 -22.17 39.96
CA GLY A 268 -29.20 -21.02 40.85
C GLY A 268 -28.85 -21.33 42.29
N TYR A 269 -28.27 -20.36 43.00
CA TYR A 269 -28.05 -20.44 44.46
C TYR A 269 -29.35 -20.77 45.24
N GLY A 270 -30.52 -20.36 44.71
CA GLY A 270 -31.82 -20.71 45.31
C GLY A 270 -32.09 -22.22 45.35
N ALA A 271 -31.84 -22.94 44.27
CA ALA A 271 -32.01 -24.41 44.25
C ALA A 271 -31.03 -25.11 45.19
N LEU A 272 -29.78 -24.62 45.25
CA LEU A 272 -28.78 -25.11 46.21
C LEU A 272 -29.25 -24.92 47.66
N ILE A 273 -29.76 -23.74 48.01
CA ILE A 273 -30.27 -23.45 49.36
C ILE A 273 -31.42 -24.40 49.72
N VAL A 274 -32.36 -24.65 48.81
CA VAL A 274 -33.48 -25.57 49.05
C VAL A 274 -32.97 -26.99 49.33
N VAL A 275 -32.05 -27.50 48.49
CA VAL A 275 -31.47 -28.84 48.67
C VAL A 275 -30.69 -28.95 49.98
N VAL A 276 -29.83 -27.97 50.29
CA VAL A 276 -29.06 -27.95 51.54
C VAL A 276 -29.99 -27.87 52.74
N SER A 277 -31.07 -27.08 52.68
CA SER A 277 -32.05 -26.96 53.77
C SER A 277 -32.77 -28.28 54.03
N LEU A 278 -33.14 -29.02 52.97
CA LEU A 278 -33.74 -30.34 53.09
C LEU A 278 -32.78 -31.35 53.71
N LEU A 279 -31.51 -31.37 53.27
CA LEU A 279 -30.49 -32.27 53.82
C LEU A 279 -30.16 -31.94 55.29
N VAL A 280 -30.06 -30.65 55.64
CA VAL A 280 -29.86 -30.22 57.03
C VAL A 280 -31.08 -30.57 57.89
N GLY A 281 -32.28 -30.38 57.36
CA GLY A 281 -33.53 -30.77 58.01
C GLY A 281 -33.61 -32.27 58.26
N GLU A 282 -33.27 -33.09 57.26
CA GLU A 282 -33.19 -34.54 57.38
C GLU A 282 -32.14 -34.95 58.42
N TRP A 283 -30.94 -34.38 58.36
CA TRP A 283 -29.87 -34.67 59.33
C TRP A 283 -30.29 -34.33 60.76
N LEU A 284 -30.93 -33.17 60.97
CA LEU A 284 -31.46 -32.77 62.28
C LEU A 284 -32.55 -33.74 62.76
N TRP A 285 -33.44 -34.17 61.88
CA TRP A 285 -34.45 -35.17 62.19
C TRP A 285 -33.77 -36.49 62.59
N ARG A 286 -32.86 -37.01 61.78
CA ARG A 286 -32.17 -38.29 62.01
C ARG A 286 -31.42 -38.29 63.33
N LYS A 287 -30.71 -37.18 63.62
CA LYS A 287 -30.00 -36.95 64.89
C LYS A 287 -30.96 -36.95 66.08
N ARG A 288 -32.17 -36.41 65.93
CA ARG A 288 -33.19 -36.35 66.98
C ARG A 288 -33.92 -37.69 67.17
N SER A 289 -34.03 -38.51 66.13
CA SER A 289 -34.64 -39.84 66.16
C SER A 289 -33.67 -40.97 66.54
N GLY A 290 -32.39 -40.68 66.80
CA GLY A 290 -31.44 -41.64 67.35
C GLY A 290 -30.95 -42.72 66.36
N LEU A 291 -31.13 -42.49 65.06
CA LEU A 291 -30.52 -43.32 64.01
C LEU A 291 -29.13 -42.74 63.67
N PRO A 292 -28.09 -43.56 63.43
CA PRO A 292 -26.77 -43.06 63.02
C PRO A 292 -26.86 -42.24 61.73
#